data_AF-A0A6H1ZNE3-F1
#
_entry.id   AF-A0A6H1ZNE3-F1
#
_cell.length_a   1.000
_cell.length_b   1.000
_cell.length_c   1.000
_cell.angle_alpha   90.00
_cell.angle_beta   90.00
_cell.angle_gamma   90.00
#
_symmetry.space_group_name_H-M   'P 1'
#
loop_
_entity.id
_entity.type
_entity.pdbx_description
1 polymer ?
#
loop_
_entity_poly.entity_id
_entity_poly.type
_entity_poly.pdbx_seq_one_letter_code
_entity_poly.pdbx_strand_id
1 'polypeptide(L)'
;MKISRKSWHYKIAYLGGFELGYITLCDYFWLLVAKMLLIIAVTSVFSLGIFALIISPFLISNIIAVAFIILSIALPLLSIFYLRFKFGKPFGKDNILQKYWSAKKRKICPIIEYVN
;
A
#
# COMPACT_ATOMS: atom_id res chain seq x y z
N MET A 1 11.55 7.50 18.15
CA MET A 1 11.82 6.22 17.43
C MET A 1 12.39 6.56 16.07
N LYS A 2 13.48 5.90 15.66
CA LYS A 2 14.14 6.22 14.37
C LYS A 2 13.56 5.38 13.24
N ILE A 3 13.18 6.01 12.12
CA ILE A 3 12.73 5.38 10.88
C ILE A 3 13.68 5.80 9.75
N SER A 4 14.22 4.83 9.00
CA SER A 4 15.07 5.15 7.85
C SER A 4 14.25 5.67 6.67
N ARG A 5 14.71 6.74 6.02
CA ARG A 5 14.14 7.26 4.77
C ARG A 5 14.24 6.27 3.60
N LYS A 6 15.13 5.27 3.70
CA LYS A 6 15.27 4.19 2.71
C LYS A 6 14.24 3.08 2.88
N SER A 7 13.49 3.07 3.99
CA SER A 7 12.51 2.03 4.28
C SER A 7 11.29 2.09 3.35
N TRP A 8 10.71 0.93 3.03
CA TRP A 8 9.57 0.83 2.11
C TRP A 8 8.34 1.60 2.63
N HIS A 9 8.09 1.50 3.93
CA HIS A 9 6.96 2.16 4.59
C HIS A 9 7.12 3.67 4.65
N TYR A 10 8.35 4.19 4.76
CA TYR A 10 8.61 5.62 4.59
C TYR A 10 8.26 6.07 3.18
N LYS A 11 8.72 5.33 2.17
CA LYS A 11 8.45 5.68 0.76
C LYS A 11 6.96 5.61 0.41
N ILE A 12 6.20 4.68 0.99
CA ILE A 12 4.73 4.62 0.83
C ILE A 12 4.03 5.75 1.57
N ALA A 13 4.43 6.08 2.79
CA ALA A 13 3.86 7.20 3.53
C ALA A 13 4.11 8.54 2.82
N TYR A 14 5.27 8.67 2.15
CA TYR A 14 5.66 9.84 1.36
C TYR A 14 5.09 9.86 -0.07
N LEU A 15 4.33 8.83 -0.47
CA LEU A 15 3.74 8.73 -1.80
C LEU A 15 2.67 9.84 -1.96
N GLY A 16 3.05 10.91 -2.66
CA GLY A 16 2.27 12.14 -2.79
C GLY A 16 3.00 13.43 -2.41
N GLY A 17 4.29 13.37 -2.01
CA GLY A 17 5.16 14.56 -1.92
C GLY A 17 4.99 15.44 -0.69
N PHE A 18 4.20 15.01 0.31
CA PHE A 18 4.09 15.75 1.56
C PHE A 18 5.22 15.38 2.51
N GLU A 19 6.06 16.36 2.85
CA GLU A 19 7.02 16.19 3.95
C GLU A 19 6.26 15.99 5.25
N LEU A 20 6.38 14.78 5.79
CA LEU A 20 5.89 14.46 7.12
C LEU A 20 6.79 15.18 8.12
N GLY A 21 6.27 16.23 8.74
CA GLY A 21 6.91 16.90 9.87
C GLY A 21 6.99 15.97 11.10
N TYR A 22 6.90 16.55 12.30
CA TYR A 22 6.86 15.73 13.53
C TYR A 22 5.54 14.95 13.59
N ILE A 23 5.61 13.64 13.36
CA ILE A 23 4.46 12.73 13.44
C ILE A 23 4.68 11.69 14.55
N THR A 24 3.61 11.34 15.26
CA THR A 24 3.66 10.25 16.24
C THR A 24 3.66 8.89 15.54
N LEU A 25 4.19 7.87 16.22
CA LEU A 25 4.14 6.49 15.70
C LEU A 25 2.72 6.02 15.38
N CYS A 26 1.74 6.49 16.15
CA CYS A 26 0.35 6.07 16.03
C CYS A 26 -0.31 6.70 14.80
N ASP A 27 -0.11 8.01 14.59
CA ASP A 27 -0.61 8.69 13.39
C ASP A 27 0.07 8.16 12.13
N TYR A 28 1.38 7.92 12.19
CA TYR A 28 2.13 7.34 11.09
C TYR A 28 1.63 5.94 10.71
N PHE A 29 1.29 5.11 11.69
CA PHE A 29 0.71 3.78 11.43
C PHE A 29 -0.64 3.89 10.73
N TRP A 30 -1.55 4.73 11.22
CA TRP A 30 -2.86 4.91 10.59
C TRP A 30 -2.78 5.55 9.21
N LEU A 31 -1.86 6.50 9.01
CA LEU A 31 -1.58 7.06 7.70
C LEU A 31 -1.13 5.98 6.71
N LEU A 32 -0.20 5.12 7.13
CA LEU A 32 0.28 4.01 6.31
C LEU A 32 -0.85 3.05 5.95
N VAL A 33 -1.69 2.68 6.92
CA VAL A 33 -2.86 1.81 6.70
C VAL A 33 -3.86 2.47 5.76
N ALA A 34 -4.19 3.74 5.95
CA ALA A 34 -5.11 4.48 5.09
C ALA A 34 -4.61 4.57 3.64
N LYS A 35 -3.31 4.83 3.43
CA LYS A 35 -2.69 4.86 2.10
C LYS A 35 -2.72 3.49 1.43
N MET A 36 -2.43 2.42 2.16
CA MET A 36 -2.51 1.05 1.63
C MET A 36 -3.94 0.67 1.23
N LEU A 37 -4.94 1.00 2.07
CA LEU A 37 -6.35 0.78 1.75
C LEU A 37 -6.79 1.59 0.54
N LEU A 38 -6.34 2.85 0.42
CA LEU A 38 -6.64 3.69 -0.74
C LEU A 38 -6.04 3.14 -2.03
N ILE A 39 -4.80 2.64 -2.00
CA ILE A 39 -4.18 1.97 -3.16
C ILE A 39 -5.02 0.77 -3.58
N ILE A 40 -5.42 -0.09 -2.64
CA ILE A 40 -6.24 -1.27 -2.92
C ILE A 40 -7.60 -0.84 -3.50
N ALA A 41 -8.27 0.14 -2.89
CA ALA A 41 -9.57 0.64 -3.34
C ALA A 41 -9.52 1.26 -4.74
N VAL A 42 -8.49 2.05 -5.06
CA VAL A 42 -8.31 2.62 -6.40
C VAL A 42 -8.08 1.50 -7.41
N THR A 43 -7.24 0.51 -7.08
CA THR A 43 -7.00 -0.62 -7.98
C THR A 43 -8.24 -1.49 -8.20
N SER A 44 -9.09 -1.67 -7.18
CA SER A 44 -10.34 -2.45 -7.31
C SER A 44 -11.42 -1.70 -8.09
N VAL A 45 -11.57 -0.40 -7.87
CA VAL A 45 -12.50 0.42 -8.67
C VAL A 45 -12.04 0.47 -10.12
N PHE A 46 -10.74 0.62 -10.37
CA PHE A 46 -10.19 0.60 -11.71
C PHE A 46 -10.43 -0.75 -12.43
N SER A 47 -10.21 -1.88 -11.74
CA SER A 47 -10.48 -3.20 -12.33
C SER A 47 -11.97 -3.45 -12.58
N LEU A 48 -12.86 -2.98 -11.69
CA LEU A 48 -14.31 -3.04 -11.89
C LEU A 48 -14.77 -2.14 -13.05
N GLY A 49 -14.19 -0.95 -13.21
CA GLY A 49 -14.48 -0.05 -14.32
C GLY A 49 -14.09 -0.68 -15.67
N ILE A 50 -12.90 -1.30 -15.75
CA ILE A 50 -12.48 -2.07 -16.93
C ILE A 50 -13.46 -3.22 -17.19
N PHE A 51 -13.85 -3.96 -16.16
CA PHE A 51 -14.80 -5.07 -16.30
C PHE A 51 -16.16 -4.62 -16.85
N ALA A 52 -16.72 -3.52 -16.33
CA ALA A 52 -18.00 -2.97 -16.79
C ALA A 52 -17.94 -2.47 -18.24
N LEU A 53 -16.83 -1.81 -18.63
CA LEU A 53 -16.60 -1.36 -20.01
C LEU A 53 -16.49 -2.51 -21.01
N ILE A 54 -16.05 -3.70 -20.58
CA ILE A 54 -15.92 -4.88 -21.44
C ILE A 54 -17.26 -5.63 -21.57
N ILE A 55 -18.09 -5.65 -20.53
CA ILE A 55 -19.43 -6.26 -20.59
C ILE A 55 -20.38 -5.43 -21.45
N SER A 56 -20.27 -4.09 -21.41
CA SER A 56 -21.19 -3.18 -22.12
C SER A 56 -21.26 -3.39 -23.64
N PRO A 57 -20.19 -3.77 -24.36
CA PRO A 57 -20.27 -4.08 -25.79
C PRO A 57 -20.29 -5.57 -26.18
N PHE A 58 -20.13 -6.54 -25.26
CA PHE A 58 -19.87 -7.94 -25.68
C PHE A 58 -20.56 -9.05 -24.85
N LEU A 59 -21.66 -9.55 -25.40
CA LEU A 59 -22.22 -10.90 -25.17
C LEU A 59 -21.52 -12.00 -26.01
N ILE A 60 -20.38 -11.69 -26.66
CA ILE A 60 -19.77 -12.56 -27.69
C ILE A 60 -18.23 -12.68 -27.54
N SER A 61 -17.75 -13.31 -26.47
CA SER A 61 -16.56 -14.18 -26.48
C SER A 61 -16.08 -14.43 -25.05
N ASN A 62 -16.37 -15.63 -24.55
CA ASN A 62 -15.93 -16.09 -23.23
C ASN A 62 -14.39 -16.10 -23.10
N ILE A 63 -13.64 -16.14 -24.21
CA ILE A 63 -12.17 -16.22 -24.20
C ILE A 63 -11.54 -14.88 -23.79
N ILE A 64 -12.09 -13.75 -24.26
CA ILE A 64 -11.59 -12.41 -23.89
C ILE A 64 -11.92 -12.13 -22.43
N ALA A 65 -13.13 -12.48 -21.98
CA ALA A 65 -13.53 -12.34 -20.59
C ALA A 65 -12.60 -13.12 -19.62
N VAL A 66 -12.24 -14.36 -19.96
CA VAL A 66 -11.32 -15.18 -19.16
C VAL A 66 -9.92 -14.56 -19.10
N ALA A 67 -9.39 -14.06 -20.22
CA ALA A 67 -8.08 -13.39 -20.23
C ALA A 67 -8.05 -12.16 -19.33
N PHE A 68 -9.13 -11.37 -19.27
CA PHE A 68 -9.23 -10.20 -18.39
C PHE A 68 -9.44 -10.55 -16.91
N ILE A 69 -10.12 -11.65 -16.59
CA ILE A 69 -10.18 -12.19 -15.21
C ILE A 69 -8.78 -12.58 -14.74
N ILE A 70 -8.00 -13.23 -15.61
CA ILE A 70 -6.61 -13.56 -15.30
C ILE A 70 -5.80 -12.27 -15.12
N LEU A 71 -5.99 -11.27 -15.97
CA LEU A 71 -5.29 -9.98 -15.87
C LEU A 71 -5.65 -9.20 -14.60
N SER A 72 -6.93 -9.21 -14.19
CA SER A 72 -7.40 -8.49 -12.99
C SER A 72 -6.91 -9.13 -11.69
N ILE A 73 -6.54 -10.41 -11.71
CA ILE A 73 -5.86 -11.10 -10.61
C ILE A 73 -4.33 -10.94 -10.71
N ALA A 74 -3.78 -11.01 -11.91
CA ALA A 74 -2.33 -10.92 -12.15
C ALA A 74 -1.78 -9.51 -11.92
N LEU A 75 -2.49 -8.45 -12.32
CA LEU A 75 -2.07 -7.05 -12.16
C LEU A 75 -1.87 -6.64 -10.69
N PRO A 76 -2.77 -6.98 -9.74
CA PRO A 76 -2.52 -6.78 -8.31
C PRO A 76 -1.27 -7.53 -7.80
N LEU A 77 -1.05 -8.77 -8.25
CA LEU A 77 0.12 -9.54 -7.86
C LEU A 77 1.42 -8.95 -8.43
N LEU A 78 1.39 -8.54 -9.71
CA LEU A 78 2.47 -7.84 -10.38
C LEU A 78 2.74 -6.47 -9.76
N SER A 79 1.70 -5.75 -9.35
CA SER A 79 1.86 -4.46 -8.66
C SER A 79 2.51 -4.64 -7.30
N ILE A 80 2.15 -5.67 -6.53
CA ILE A 80 2.86 -6.03 -5.29
C ILE A 80 4.32 -6.36 -5.57
N PHE A 81 4.62 -7.11 -6.64
CA PHE A 81 5.99 -7.45 -7.02
C PHE A 81 6.80 -6.23 -7.47
N TYR A 82 6.20 -5.34 -8.26
CA TYR A 82 6.79 -4.07 -8.68
C TYR A 82 7.02 -3.13 -7.49
N LEU A 83 6.05 -3.02 -6.58
CA LEU A 83 6.18 -2.27 -5.34
C LEU A 83 7.32 -2.83 -4.49
N ARG A 84 7.47 -4.15 -4.40
CA ARG A 84 8.59 -4.81 -3.71
C ARG A 84 9.93 -4.50 -4.37
N PHE A 85 9.99 -4.46 -5.70
CA PHE A 85 11.21 -4.12 -6.44
C PHE A 85 11.60 -2.64 -6.26
N LYS A 86 10.63 -1.72 -6.36
CA LYS A 86 10.84 -0.26 -6.29
C LYS A 86 11.05 0.25 -4.86
N PHE A 87 10.30 -0.28 -3.90
CA PHE A 87 10.28 0.21 -2.52
C PHE A 87 11.11 -0.63 -1.55
N GLY A 88 11.57 -1.82 -1.98
CA GLY A 88 12.36 -2.75 -1.16
C GLY A 88 11.49 -3.78 -0.44
N LYS A 89 12.13 -4.73 0.25
CA LYS A 89 11.43 -5.83 0.92
C LYS A 89 10.51 -5.28 2.04
N PRO A 90 9.21 -5.66 2.07
CA PRO A 90 8.28 -5.24 3.11
C PRO A 90 8.62 -5.80 4.51
N PHE A 91 9.43 -6.85 4.57
CA PHE A 91 9.82 -7.56 5.80
C PHE A 91 11.24 -7.19 6.26
N GLY A 92 11.49 -5.90 6.52
CA GLY A 92 12.71 -5.45 7.20
C GLY A 92 12.68 -5.74 8.70
N LYS A 93 13.83 -5.59 9.39
CA LYS A 93 13.95 -5.76 10.86
C LYS A 93 12.99 -4.89 11.69
N ASP A 94 12.45 -3.82 11.11
CA ASP A 94 11.55 -2.89 11.79
C ASP A 94 10.08 -3.19 11.52
N ASN A 95 9.51 -4.13 12.29
CA ASN A 95 8.07 -4.40 12.28
C ASN A 95 7.30 -3.25 12.95
N ILE A 96 6.82 -2.30 12.14
CA ILE A 96 6.00 -1.15 12.59
C ILE A 96 4.78 -1.65 13.36
N LEU A 97 4.13 -2.72 12.89
CA LEU A 97 2.98 -3.36 13.57
C LEU A 97 3.33 -3.75 15.01
N GLN A 98 4.49 -4.38 15.22
CA GLN A 98 4.93 -4.81 16.55
C GLN A 98 5.22 -3.60 17.45
N LYS A 99 5.84 -2.55 16.90
CA LYS A 99 6.14 -1.32 17.63
C LYS A 99 4.87 -0.52 17.95
N TYR A 100 3.92 -0.46 17.03
CA TYR A 100 2.59 0.12 17.24
C TYR A 100 1.84 -0.63 18.34
N TRP A 101 1.83 -1.96 18.32
CA TRP A 101 1.17 -2.73 19.37
C TRP A 101 1.84 -2.52 20.74
N SER A 102 3.16 -2.49 20.77
CA SER A 102 3.91 -2.19 22.00
C SER A 102 3.59 -0.78 22.53
N ALA A 103 3.52 0.21 21.66
CA ALA A 103 3.12 1.58 22.00
C ALA A 103 1.67 1.68 22.50
N LYS A 104 0.74 0.97 21.83
CA LYS A 104 -0.68 0.89 22.21
C LYS A 104 -0.85 0.26 23.60
N LYS A 105 -0.12 -0.82 23.91
CA LYS A 105 -0.11 -1.44 25.25
C LYS A 105 0.40 -0.48 26.32
N ARG A 106 1.41 0.33 26.00
CA ARG A 106 2.00 1.31 26.92
C ARG A 106 1.24 2.64 26.98
N LYS A 107 0.22 2.85 26.13
CA LYS A 107 -0.52 4.12 25.95
C LYS A 107 0.38 5.33 25.65
N ILE A 108 1.58 5.10 25.11
CA ILE A 108 2.56 6.15 24.78
C ILE A 108 2.92 5.99 23.29
N CYS A 109 2.64 7.04 22.50
CA CYS A 109 2.97 7.09 21.07
C CYS A 109 4.24 7.93 20.88
N PRO A 110 5.44 7.32 20.73
CA PRO A 110 6.68 8.08 20.59
C PRO A 110 6.71 8.86 19.27
N ILE A 111 7.39 10.01 19.29
CA ILE A 111 7.66 10.81 18.09
C ILE A 111 8.62 10.05 17.17
N ILE A 112 8.38 10.12 15.86
CA ILE A 112 9.24 9.54 14.84
C ILE A 112 10.34 10.54 14.47
N GLU A 113 11.58 10.04 14.44
CA GLU A 113 12.74 10.73 13.90
C GLU A 113 13.14 10.04 12.60
N TYR A 114 13.31 10.83 11.53
CA TYR A 114 13.71 10.31 10.23
C TYR A 114 15.23 10.32 10.10
N VAL A 115 15.82 9.16 9.84
CA VAL A 115 17.27 8.98 9.62
C VAL A 115 17.55 8.59 8.17
N ASN A 116 18.70 9.01 7.61
CA ASN A 116 19.10 8.69 6.24
C ASN A 116 19.63 7.25 6.09
#